data_AF-A0A821KEA4-F1
#
_entry.id   AF-A0A821KEA4-F1
#
_cell.length_a   1.000
_cell.length_b   1.000
_cell.length_c   1.000
_cell.angle_alpha   90.00
_cell.angle_beta   90.00
_cell.angle_gamma   90.00
#
_symmetry.space_group_name_H-M   'P 1'
#
loop_
_entity.id
_entity.type
_entity.pdbx_description
1 polymer ?
#
loop_
_entity_poly.entity_id
_entity_poly.type
_entity_poly.pdbx_seq_one_letter_code
_entity_poly.pdbx_strand_id
1 'polypeptide(L)' 'HVFGQVAKKSDCYDNIRITKSAWDSTFCAVNPKFLAIITESAGGGAFLVLPLDKVGRVDREAPLVTGH' A
#
# COMPACT_ATOMS: atom_id res chain seq x y z
N HIS A 1 25.15 17.65 2.44
CA HIS A 1 23.99 17.56 1.53
C HIS A 1 23.30 16.23 1.77
N VAL A 2 21.98 16.14 1.59
CA VAL A 2 21.18 14.91 1.75
C VAL A 2 20.44 14.65 0.43
N PHE A 3 20.52 13.42 -0.07
CA PHE A 3 19.87 13.01 -1.32
C PHE A 3 18.97 11.81 -1.05
N GLY A 4 17.80 11.79 -1.68
CA GLY A 4 16.93 10.61 -1.66
C GLY A 4 17.48 9.52 -2.56
N GLN A 5 17.42 8.28 -2.09
CA GLN A 5 17.75 7.10 -2.88
C GLN A 5 16.50 6.23 -3.02
N VAL A 6 16.07 6.00 -4.25
CA VAL A 6 14.94 5.12 -4.54
C VAL A 6 15.38 3.66 -4.35
N ALA A 7 14.48 2.84 -3.79
CA ALA A 7 14.70 1.40 -3.64
C ALA A 7 14.76 0.68 -5.00
N LYS A 8 15.41 -0.48 -5.04
CA LYS A 8 15.38 -1.33 -6.25
C LYS A 8 13.97 -1.88 -6.43
N LYS A 9 13.59 -2.19 -7.67
CA LYS A 9 12.27 -2.78 -7.96
C LYS A 9 12.02 -4.09 -7.19
N SER A 10 13.07 -4.87 -6.93
CA SER A 10 13.00 -6.09 -6.10
C SER A 10 12.54 -5.83 -4.66
N ASP A 11 12.76 -4.61 -4.17
CA ASP A 11 12.53 -4.19 -2.80
C ASP A 11 11.26 -3.30 -2.71
N CYS A 12 10.46 -3.28 -3.78
CA CYS A 12 9.20 -2.54 -3.89
C CYS A 12 8.00 -3.49 -3.83
N TYR A 13 6.82 -2.93 -3.59
CA TYR A 13 5.54 -3.63 -3.67
C TYR A 13 4.84 -3.29 -4.99
N ASP A 14 4.54 -4.31 -5.79
CA ASP A 14 3.91 -4.18 -7.10
C ASP A 14 2.47 -4.74 -7.09
N ASN A 15 1.67 -4.34 -8.08
CA ASN A 15 0.30 -4.85 -8.33
C ASN A 15 -0.74 -4.51 -7.23
N ILE A 16 -0.59 -3.35 -6.58
CA ILE A 16 -1.54 -2.81 -5.60
C ILE A 16 -2.50 -1.83 -6.28
N ARG A 17 -3.81 -2.00 -6.09
CA ARG A 17 -4.86 -1.11 -6.62
C ARG A 17 -5.08 0.07 -5.67
N ILE A 18 -4.20 1.06 -5.70
CA ILE A 18 -4.27 2.26 -4.86
C ILE A 18 -5.52 3.07 -5.21
N THR A 19 -6.19 3.63 -4.19
CA THR A 19 -7.37 4.49 -4.38
C THR A 19 -7.12 5.64 -5.36
N LYS A 20 -8.11 5.98 -6.19
CA LYS A 20 -8.14 7.18 -7.05
C LYS A 20 -8.89 8.36 -6.41
N SER A 21 -9.21 8.28 -5.12
CA SER A 21 -9.88 9.36 -4.40
C SER A 21 -9.07 10.65 -4.48
N ALA A 22 -9.76 11.78 -4.67
CA ALA A 22 -9.14 13.11 -4.71
C ALA A 22 -9.00 13.75 -3.31
N TRP A 23 -9.19 12.96 -2.25
CA TRP A 23 -8.99 13.45 -0.88
C TRP A 23 -7.51 13.75 -0.63
N ASP A 24 -7.22 14.88 0.00
CA ASP A 24 -5.85 15.29 0.31
C ASP A 24 -5.32 14.49 1.51
N SER A 25 -4.82 13.29 1.24
CA SER A 25 -4.26 12.38 2.24
C SER A 25 -3.05 11.64 1.66
N THR A 26 -2.19 11.13 2.54
CA THR A 26 -0.97 10.39 2.13
C THR A 26 -1.27 9.03 1.53
N PHE A 27 -2.50 8.51 1.68
CA PHE A 27 -2.99 7.18 1.24
C PHE A 27 -2.21 5.96 1.75
N CYS A 28 -1.09 6.16 2.42
CA CYS A 28 -0.32 5.11 3.07
C CYS A 28 0.18 5.55 4.45
N ALA A 29 0.43 4.56 5.29
CA ALA A 29 1.07 4.70 6.60
C ALA A 29 2.00 3.52 6.82
N VAL A 30 3.12 3.74 7.52
CA VAL A 30 4.14 2.71 7.75
C VAL A 30 4.59 2.71 9.20
N ASN A 31 4.89 1.52 9.70
CA ASN A 31 5.60 1.32 10.96
C ASN A 31 6.77 0.33 10.73
N PRO A 32 7.62 0.05 11.73
CA PRO A 32 8.78 -0.83 11.54
C PRO A 32 8.49 -2.28 11.14
N LYS A 33 7.21 -2.70 11.10
CA LYS A 33 6.79 -4.07 10.74
C LYS A 33 5.86 -4.12 9.53
N PHE A 34 5.06 -3.08 9.31
CA PHE A 34 3.97 -3.10 8.33
C PHE A 34 3.83 -1.80 7.54
N LEU A 35 3.37 -1.95 6.31
CA LEU A 35 2.91 -0.90 5.42
C LEU A 35 1.39 -1.04 5.21
N ALA A 36 0.63 0.02 5.47
CA ALA A 36 -0.80 0.10 5.19
C ALA A 36 -1.04 1.02 3.99
N ILE A 37 -1.90 0.62 3.06
CA ILE A 37 -2.20 1.37 1.82
C ILE A 37 -3.71 1.36 1.56
N ILE A 38 -4.30 2.52 1.36
CA ILE A 38 -5.72 2.65 0.98
C ILE A 38 -5.90 2.18 -0.46
N THR A 39 -6.81 1.22 -0.67
CA THR A 39 -7.07 0.62 -1.98
C THR A 39 -8.40 1.09 -2.56
N GLU A 40 -8.58 0.93 -3.86
CA GLU A 40 -9.90 1.11 -4.49
C GLU A 40 -10.91 0.11 -3.89
N SER A 41 -12.14 0.58 -3.63
CA SER A 41 -13.28 -0.25 -3.22
C SER A 41 -14.51 0.11 -4.05
N ALA A 42 -15.37 -0.86 -4.33
CA ALA A 42 -16.64 -0.67 -5.04
C ALA A 42 -17.76 -0.07 -4.16
N GLY A 43 -17.54 0.00 -2.85
CA GLY A 43 -18.43 0.59 -1.85
C GLY A 43 -17.74 0.61 -0.48
N GLY A 44 -18.06 1.59 0.37
CA GLY A 44 -17.34 1.80 1.65
C GLY A 44 -15.85 2.12 1.45
N GLY A 45 -15.03 1.77 2.45
CA GLY A 45 -13.57 1.96 2.43
C GLY A 45 -12.81 0.63 2.54
N ALA A 46 -11.63 0.56 1.91
CA ALA A 46 -10.75 -0.60 2.01
C ALA A 46 -9.28 -0.19 2.09
N PHE A 47 -8.48 -0.95 2.83
CA PHE A 47 -7.03 -0.82 2.83
C PHE A 47 -6.34 -2.18 2.98
N LEU A 48 -5.13 -2.25 2.43
CA LEU A 48 -4.25 -3.40 2.49
C LEU A 48 -3.19 -3.20 3.58
N VAL A 49 -2.82 -4.27 4.28
CA VAL A 49 -1.68 -4.28 5.23
C VAL A 49 -0.67 -5.32 4.79
N LEU A 50 0.57 -4.89 4.54
CA LEU A 50 1.68 -5.73 4.10
C LEU A 50 2.80 -5.74 5.15
N PRO A 51 3.32 -6.92 5.52
CA PRO A 51 4.58 -7.02 6.25
C PRO A 51 5.73 -6.41 5.43
N LEU A 52 6.64 -5.69 6.10
CA LEU A 52 7.75 -5.00 5.42
C LEU A 52 8.76 -5.93 4.74
N ASP A 53 8.82 -7.19 5.17
CA ASP A 53 9.71 -8.23 4.62
C ASP A 53 9.11 -8.95 3.41
N LYS A 54 7.84 -8.70 3.07
CA LYS A 54 7.14 -9.32 1.93
C LYS A 54 7.06 -8.38 0.73
N VAL A 55 8.23 -7.99 0.24
CA VAL A 55 8.39 -7.23 -1.01
C VAL A 55 8.06 -8.07 -2.25
N GLY A 56 7.83 -7.40 -3.38
CA GLY A 56 7.50 -8.01 -4.66
C GLY A 56 6.03 -7.85 -5.06
N ARG A 57 5.55 -8.78 -5.88
CA ARG A 57 4.21 -8.70 -6.46
C ARG A 57 3.16 -9.15 -5.44
N VAL A 58 2.22 -8.26 -5.11
CA VAL A 58 1.08 -8.57 -4.24
C VAL A 58 0.03 -9.38 -5.04
N ASP A 59 -0.52 -10.42 -4.41
CA ASP A 59 -1.61 -11.20 -4.98
C ASP A 59 -2.87 -10.35 -5.15
N ARG A 60 -3.64 -10.57 -6.22
CA ARG A 60 -4.92 -9.87 -6.44
C ARG A 60 -5.97 -10.25 -5.41
N GLU A 61 -5.86 -11.42 -4.80
CA GLU A 61 -6.74 -11.92 -3.75
C GLU A 61 -6.17 -11.66 -2.35
N ALA A 62 -5.14 -10.83 -2.23
CA ALA A 62 -4.60 -10.44 -0.92
C ALA A 62 -5.73 -9.87 -0.03
N PRO A 63 -5.79 -10.29 1.25
CA PRO A 63 -6.87 -9.91 2.13
C PRO A 63 -6.86 -8.40 2.37
N LEU A 64 -8.04 -7.78 2.32
CA LEU A 64 -8.25 -6.37 2.59
C LEU A 64 -8.97 -6.19 3.92
N VAL A 65 -8.62 -5.13 4.63
CA VAL A 65 -9.44 -4.62 5.74
C VAL A 65 -10.47 -3.69 5.12
N THR A 66 -11.76 -4.03 5.28
CA THR A 66 -12.87 -3.25 4.74
C THR A 66 -13.73 -2.65 5.85
N GLY A 67 -14.28 -1.46 5.60
CA GLY A 67 -15.28 -0.82 6.43
C GLY A 67 -16.49 -0.44 5.57
N HIS A 68 -17.70 -0.64 6.10
CA HIS A 68 -18.95 -0.21 5.47
C HIS A 68 -19.30 1.21 5.89
#